data_AF-A0A1Z9PXU6-F1
#
_entry.id   AF-A0A1Z9PXU6-F1
#
_cell.length_a   1.000
_cell.length_b   1.000
_cell.length_c   1.000
_cell.angle_alpha   90.00
_cell.angle_beta   90.00
_cell.angle_gamma   90.00
#
_symmetry.space_group_name_H-M   'P 1'
#
loop_
_entity.id
_entity.type
_entity.pdbx_description
1 polymer ?
#
loop_
_entity_poly.entity_id
_entity_poly.type
_entity_poly.pdbx_seq_one_letter_code
_entity_poly.pdbx_strand_id
1 'polypeptide(L)'
;MIKTIIFVIIFLFINSLHASNIGSDTGLKMPRYVSIKSDESNIRVGPSINYPIVLKYITKNYPLLVIEEYDDWRKVIDLNDNLGWIHKSLIKGERNAVINHNEKKIVKIYNIPGGKNIGEIHTRNVVRLDKCKVNWCFIVIEKYKGWVKKEYLWGVKKDETFNVGYFQFITDLYWISLNKIIKILN
;
A
#
# COMPACT_ATOMS: atom_id res chain seq x y z
N MET A 1 4.91 -22.93 42.75
CA MET A 1 4.80 -23.42 41.35
C MET A 1 3.93 -22.53 40.47
N ILE A 2 2.65 -22.29 40.78
CA ILE A 2 1.75 -21.46 39.93
C ILE A 2 2.23 -20.00 39.75
N LYS A 3 2.72 -19.35 40.81
CA LYS A 3 3.27 -17.97 40.71
C LYS A 3 4.50 -17.89 39.80
N THR A 4 5.33 -18.93 39.79
CA THR A 4 6.53 -19.02 38.96
C THR A 4 6.16 -19.21 37.48
N ILE A 5 5.15 -20.01 37.18
CA ILE A 5 4.63 -20.23 35.81
C ILE A 5 4.00 -18.95 35.26
N ILE A 6 3.23 -18.21 36.07
CA ILE A 6 2.64 -16.92 35.67
C ILE A 6 3.72 -15.88 35.37
N PHE A 7 4.80 -15.83 36.16
CA PHE A 7 5.92 -14.91 35.93
C PHE A 7 6.69 -15.24 34.62
N VAL A 8 6.86 -16.52 34.29
CA VAL A 8 7.49 -16.97 33.03
C VAL A 8 6.59 -16.67 31.83
N ILE A 9 5.27 -16.86 31.94
CA ILE A 9 4.32 -16.50 30.87
C ILE A 9 4.30 -14.99 30.65
N ILE A 10 4.30 -14.19 31.71
CA ILE A 10 4.38 -12.72 31.60
C ILE A 10 5.70 -12.29 30.96
N PHE A 11 6.83 -12.93 31.27
CA PHE A 11 8.14 -12.61 30.69
C PHE A 11 8.24 -13.01 29.19
N LEU A 12 7.53 -14.06 28.77
CA LEU A 12 7.47 -14.48 27.36
C LEU A 12 6.61 -13.55 26.48
N PHE A 13 5.76 -12.69 27.07
CA PHE A 13 4.93 -11.74 26.33
C PHE A 13 5.57 -10.35 26.10
N ILE A 14 6.75 -10.06 26.69
CA ILE A 14 7.35 -8.70 26.64
C ILE A 14 8.20 -8.46 25.37
N ASN A 15 8.60 -9.51 24.66
CA ASN A 15 9.54 -9.39 23.54
C ASN A 15 8.83 -9.32 22.18
N SER A 16 8.09 -8.25 21.93
CA SER A 16 7.69 -7.87 20.56
C SER A 16 7.45 -6.37 20.43
N LEU A 17 8.39 -5.56 20.92
CA LEU A 17 8.52 -4.17 20.46
C LEU A 17 9.14 -4.21 19.05
N HIS A 18 8.30 -4.36 18.01
CA HIS A 18 8.72 -4.06 16.65
C HIS A 18 9.04 -2.57 16.59
N ALA A 19 10.31 -2.21 16.64
CA ALA A 19 10.76 -0.86 16.37
C ALA A 19 10.27 -0.49 14.96
N SER A 20 9.30 0.42 14.87
CA SER A 20 8.92 0.97 13.58
C SER A 20 10.10 1.77 13.07
N ASN A 21 10.68 1.36 11.94
CA ASN A 21 11.65 2.20 11.23
C ASN A 21 10.93 3.49 10.84
N ILE A 22 11.40 4.62 11.36
CA ILE A 22 10.88 5.95 11.06
C ILE A 22 11.92 6.67 10.19
N GLY A 23 11.48 7.47 9.23
CA GLY A 23 12.34 8.29 8.40
C GLY A 23 13.03 9.38 9.21
N SER A 24 14.34 9.56 8.99
CA SER A 24 15.19 10.52 9.71
C SER A 24 14.70 11.96 9.58
N ASP A 25 14.16 12.33 8.41
CA ASP A 25 13.81 13.71 8.11
C ASP A 25 12.33 14.00 8.35
N THR A 26 11.44 13.04 8.09
CA THR A 26 9.99 13.27 8.14
C THR A 26 9.30 12.77 9.41
N GLY A 27 9.94 11.88 10.17
CA GLY A 27 9.25 11.21 11.29
C GLY A 27 8.15 10.24 10.85
N LEU A 28 8.06 9.91 9.54
CA LEU A 28 7.05 8.99 9.00
C LEU A 28 7.56 7.55 8.97
N LYS A 29 6.66 6.59 9.18
CA LYS A 29 6.98 5.15 9.09
C LYS A 29 7.58 4.79 7.73
N MET A 30 8.64 3.99 7.74
CA MET A 30 9.30 3.42 6.56
C MET A 30 9.26 1.88 6.56
N PRO A 31 9.29 1.25 5.38
CA PRO A 31 9.10 1.87 4.07
C PRO A 31 7.66 2.36 3.89
N ARG A 32 7.40 3.29 2.96
CA ARG A 32 6.03 3.78 2.69
C ARG A 32 5.84 4.15 1.23
N TYR A 33 4.62 4.01 0.72
CA TYR A 33 4.34 4.47 -0.62
C TYR A 33 4.00 5.96 -0.66
N VAL A 34 4.53 6.61 -1.68
CA VAL A 34 4.20 7.97 -2.13
C VAL A 34 3.79 7.89 -3.60
N SER A 35 3.34 9.00 -4.17
CA SER A 35 3.03 9.09 -5.60
C SER A 35 3.76 10.25 -6.25
N ILE A 36 4.11 10.08 -7.51
CA ILE A 36 4.69 11.16 -8.32
C ILE A 36 3.67 12.30 -8.46
N LYS A 37 4.13 13.53 -8.23
CA LYS A 37 3.30 14.74 -8.23
C LYS A 37 3.17 15.37 -9.62
N SER A 38 4.22 15.30 -10.42
CA SER A 38 4.34 15.96 -11.73
C SER A 38 4.31 14.94 -12.86
N ASP A 39 4.03 15.37 -14.10
CA ASP A 39 4.11 14.46 -15.25
C ASP A 39 5.54 14.00 -15.45
N GLU A 40 6.52 14.89 -15.33
CA GLU A 40 7.93 14.54 -15.40
C GLU A 40 8.58 14.51 -14.02
N SER A 41 9.35 13.45 -13.73
CA SER A 41 10.12 13.35 -12.49
C SER A 41 11.42 12.57 -12.69
N ASN A 42 12.52 13.21 -12.32
CA ASN A 42 13.86 12.66 -12.48
C ASN A 42 14.27 11.89 -11.22
N ILE A 43 14.72 10.66 -11.43
CA ILE A 43 15.38 9.82 -10.43
C ILE A 43 16.88 9.90 -10.66
N ARG A 44 17.65 10.11 -9.59
CA ARG A 44 19.10 10.27 -9.64
C ARG A 44 19.82 9.13 -8.91
N VAL A 45 21.11 8.92 -9.22
CA VAL A 45 21.95 7.93 -8.51
C VAL A 45 22.11 8.27 -7.02
N GLY A 46 22.13 9.57 -6.67
CA GLY A 46 22.38 10.04 -5.31
C GLY A 46 21.50 11.22 -4.90
N PRO A 47 21.49 11.57 -3.61
CA PRO A 47 20.62 12.59 -3.01
C PRO A 47 21.12 14.02 -3.25
N SER A 48 21.38 14.36 -4.51
CA SER A 48 21.77 15.72 -4.91
C SER A 48 21.50 15.94 -6.40
N ILE A 49 21.27 17.19 -6.78
CA ILE A 49 21.07 17.58 -8.18
C ILE A 49 22.32 17.35 -9.04
N ASN A 50 23.50 17.25 -8.41
CA ASN A 50 24.77 17.01 -9.08
C ASN A 50 24.95 15.55 -9.51
N TYR A 51 24.18 14.60 -8.96
CA TYR A 51 24.23 13.21 -9.41
C TYR A 51 23.49 13.04 -10.75
N PRO A 52 23.97 12.16 -11.65
CA PRO A 52 23.31 11.92 -12.92
C PRO A 52 21.91 11.31 -12.74
N ILE A 53 21.05 11.56 -13.72
CA ILE A 53 19.70 10.99 -13.80
C ILE A 53 19.84 9.54 -14.29
N VAL A 54 19.25 8.59 -13.54
CA VAL A 54 19.19 7.17 -13.93
C VAL A 54 17.89 6.80 -14.60
N LEU A 55 16.81 7.50 -14.26
CA LEU A 55 15.47 7.22 -14.77
C LEU A 55 14.65 8.50 -14.79
N LYS A 56 13.77 8.63 -15.79
CA LYS A 56 12.78 9.70 -15.89
C LYS A 56 11.40 9.06 -15.97
N TYR A 57 10.54 9.37 -15.00
CA TYR A 57 9.12 9.07 -15.11
C TYR A 57 8.41 10.18 -15.86
N ILE A 58 7.46 9.80 -16.71
CA ILE A 58 6.59 10.69 -17.50
C ILE A 58 5.10 10.54 -17.13
N THR A 59 4.82 9.84 -16.02
CA THR A 59 3.45 9.50 -15.59
C THR A 59 3.21 10.03 -14.19
N LYS A 60 2.33 11.03 -14.08
CA LYS A 60 1.83 11.52 -12.79
C LYS A 60 1.08 10.43 -12.03
N ASN A 61 1.07 10.55 -10.70
CA ASN A 61 0.42 9.62 -9.76
C ASN A 61 1.03 8.21 -9.72
N TYR A 62 2.10 7.94 -10.47
CA TYR A 62 2.78 6.65 -10.38
C TYR A 62 3.28 6.42 -8.94
N PRO A 63 3.00 5.26 -8.32
CA PRO A 63 3.42 5.02 -6.94
C PRO A 63 4.93 4.79 -6.87
N LEU A 64 5.54 5.08 -5.72
CA LEU A 64 6.94 4.78 -5.43
C LEU A 64 7.05 4.33 -3.98
N LEU A 65 7.87 3.32 -3.70
CA LEU A 65 8.15 2.87 -2.34
C LEU A 65 9.36 3.60 -1.78
N VAL A 66 9.16 4.52 -0.85
CA VAL A 66 10.24 5.17 -0.11
C VAL A 66 10.83 4.16 0.88
N ILE A 67 12.15 3.96 0.79
CA ILE A 67 12.91 3.04 1.65
C ILE A 67 13.92 3.77 2.55
N GLU A 68 14.34 4.98 2.18
CA GLU A 68 15.34 5.77 2.88
C GLU A 68 15.07 7.26 2.68
N GLU A 69 15.52 8.09 3.62
CA GLU A 69 15.46 9.55 3.54
C GLU A 69 16.84 10.15 3.76
N TYR A 70 17.11 11.24 3.06
CA TYR A 70 18.28 12.07 3.30
C TYR A 70 17.91 13.51 2.95
N ASP A 71 17.77 14.38 3.96
CA ASP A 71 17.38 15.78 3.80
C ASP A 71 16.11 15.92 2.93
N ASP A 72 16.21 16.53 1.74
CA ASP A 72 15.10 16.71 0.82
C ASP A 72 14.94 15.57 -0.20
N TRP A 73 15.72 14.51 -0.07
CA TRP A 73 15.76 13.39 -1.00
C TRP A 73 15.19 12.12 -0.40
N ARG A 74 14.46 11.36 -1.22
CA ARG A 74 13.88 10.07 -0.85
C ARG A 74 14.43 9.02 -1.77
N LYS A 75 15.00 7.96 -1.19
CA LYS A 75 15.41 6.79 -1.94
C LYS A 75 14.18 5.93 -2.18
N VAL A 76 13.93 5.59 -3.43
CA VAL A 76 12.71 4.94 -3.88
C VAL A 76 12.99 3.67 -4.67
N ILE A 77 12.05 2.73 -4.57
CA ILE A 77 11.93 1.55 -5.43
C ILE A 77 10.60 1.63 -6.20
N ASP A 78 10.63 1.26 -7.48
CA ASP A 78 9.43 1.18 -8.32
C ASP A 78 8.89 -0.25 -8.48
N LEU A 79 7.85 -0.43 -9.31
CA LEU A 79 7.27 -1.76 -9.56
C LEU A 79 8.24 -2.72 -10.26
N ASN A 80 9.25 -2.19 -10.92
CA ASN A 80 10.23 -2.91 -11.72
C ASN A 80 11.58 -3.04 -10.97
N ASP A 81 11.58 -2.83 -9.65
CA ASP A 81 12.75 -2.85 -8.77
C ASP A 81 13.86 -1.83 -9.14
N ASN A 82 13.52 -0.79 -9.91
CA ASN A 82 14.44 0.31 -10.19
C ASN A 82 14.66 1.14 -8.93
N LEU A 83 15.93 1.46 -8.66
CA LEU A 83 16.39 2.17 -7.47
C LEU A 83 16.92 3.56 -7.82
N GLY A 84 16.64 4.54 -6.95
CA GLY A 84 17.35 5.81 -6.98
C GLY A 84 16.73 6.86 -6.07
N TRP A 85 17.15 8.11 -6.23
CA TRP A 85 16.77 9.23 -5.37
C TRP A 85 15.87 10.21 -6.11
N ILE A 86 14.76 10.59 -5.47
CA ILE A 86 13.84 11.62 -5.94
C ILE A 86 13.72 12.74 -4.92
N HIS A 87 13.67 13.98 -5.41
CA HIS A 87 13.49 15.14 -4.55
C HIS A 87 12.04 15.23 -4.03
N LYS A 88 11.85 15.61 -2.76
CA LYS A 88 10.54 15.63 -2.08
C LYS A 88 9.48 16.49 -2.80
N SER A 89 9.90 17.53 -3.53
CA SER A 89 8.98 18.41 -4.28
C SER A 89 8.28 17.72 -5.46
N LEU A 90 8.83 16.60 -5.94
CA LEU A 90 8.32 15.81 -7.07
C LEU A 90 7.37 14.69 -6.63
N ILE A 91 7.15 14.53 -5.32
CA ILE A 91 6.28 13.49 -4.77
C ILE A 91 5.17 14.09 -3.89
N LYS A 92 4.11 13.32 -3.69
CA LYS A 92 2.99 13.63 -2.80
C LYS A 92 2.55 12.39 -2.01
N GLY A 93 1.92 12.61 -0.87
CA GLY A 93 1.42 11.54 0.01
C GLY A 93 0.11 10.90 -0.42
N GLU A 94 -0.54 11.40 -1.48
CA GLU A 94 -1.76 10.80 -2.03
C GLU A 94 -1.49 9.35 -2.45
N ARG A 95 -2.39 8.45 -2.10
CA ARG A 95 -2.21 7.02 -2.32
C ARG A 95 -2.73 6.63 -3.69
N ASN A 96 -1.81 6.18 -4.54
CA ASN A 96 -2.11 5.54 -5.80
C ASN A 96 -1.48 4.15 -5.84
N ALA A 97 -1.97 3.32 -6.74
CA ALA A 97 -1.45 2.00 -7.02
C ALA A 97 -1.39 1.73 -8.51
N VAL A 98 -0.56 0.78 -8.92
CA VAL A 98 -0.58 0.18 -10.25
C VAL A 98 -1.30 -1.15 -10.15
N ILE A 99 -2.22 -1.42 -11.08
CA ILE A 99 -2.79 -2.76 -11.25
C ILE A 99 -1.66 -3.69 -11.69
N ASN A 100 -1.31 -4.65 -10.85
CA ASN A 100 -0.22 -5.59 -11.07
C ASN A 100 -0.70 -7.02 -10.80
N HIS A 101 -1.05 -7.74 -11.86
CA HIS A 101 -1.42 -9.15 -11.81
C HIS A 101 -0.52 -9.93 -12.78
N ASN A 102 0.12 -10.99 -12.28
CA ASN A 102 1.14 -11.73 -13.06
C ASN A 102 0.55 -12.49 -14.25
N GLU A 103 -0.62 -13.12 -14.08
CA GLU A 103 -1.22 -13.96 -15.14
C GLU A 103 -2.25 -13.22 -16.01
N LYS A 104 -3.07 -12.35 -15.41
CA LYS A 104 -4.21 -11.72 -16.09
C LYS A 104 -3.86 -10.33 -16.55
N LYS A 105 -4.19 -10.03 -17.81
CA LYS A 105 -4.10 -8.67 -18.36
C LYS A 105 -5.20 -7.74 -17.88
N ILE A 106 -6.32 -8.29 -17.40
CA ILE A 106 -7.52 -7.54 -17.00
C ILE A 106 -7.97 -8.02 -15.62
N VAL A 107 -8.31 -7.08 -14.75
CA VAL A 107 -8.81 -7.28 -13.39
C VAL A 107 -10.22 -6.73 -13.26
N LYS A 108 -11.09 -7.45 -12.53
CA LYS A 108 -12.47 -7.05 -12.26
C LYS A 108 -12.56 -6.05 -11.10
N ILE A 109 -13.48 -5.11 -11.23
CA ILE A 109 -13.85 -4.12 -10.23
C ILE A 109 -15.24 -4.50 -9.70
N TYR A 110 -15.37 -4.54 -8.38
CA TYR A 110 -16.58 -4.99 -7.71
C TYR A 110 -17.29 -3.85 -6.98
N ASN A 111 -18.62 -3.86 -6.91
CA ASN A 111 -19.38 -2.86 -6.14
C ASN A 111 -19.12 -2.94 -4.62
N ILE A 112 -18.94 -4.17 -4.12
CA ILE A 112 -18.52 -4.50 -2.75
C ILE A 112 -17.46 -5.61 -2.81
N PRO A 113 -16.67 -5.86 -1.75
CA PRO A 113 -15.71 -6.97 -1.72
C PRO A 113 -16.35 -8.31 -2.14
N GLY A 114 -15.92 -8.86 -3.28
CA GLY A 114 -16.43 -10.14 -3.81
C GLY A 114 -17.87 -10.11 -4.36
N GLY A 115 -18.48 -8.94 -4.51
CA GLY A 115 -19.85 -8.78 -4.97
C GLY A 115 -20.03 -8.86 -6.48
N LYS A 116 -20.89 -7.99 -7.03
CA LYS A 116 -21.16 -7.90 -8.47
C LYS A 116 -20.01 -7.21 -9.19
N ASN A 117 -19.58 -7.79 -10.31
CA ASN A 117 -18.65 -7.14 -11.23
C ASN A 117 -19.33 -5.91 -11.88
N ILE A 118 -18.72 -4.74 -11.74
CA ILE A 118 -19.23 -3.46 -12.27
C ILE A 118 -18.30 -2.86 -13.32
N GLY A 119 -17.13 -3.44 -13.54
CA GLY A 119 -16.15 -2.89 -14.47
C GLY A 119 -14.87 -3.70 -14.51
N GLU A 120 -14.01 -3.38 -15.46
CA GLU A 120 -12.74 -4.06 -15.66
C GLU A 120 -11.65 -3.04 -15.95
N ILE A 121 -10.42 -3.37 -15.55
CA ILE A 121 -9.25 -2.51 -15.73
C ILE A 121 -8.04 -3.34 -16.14
N HIS A 122 -7.23 -2.80 -17.06
CA HIS A 122 -6.03 -3.48 -17.52
C HIS A 122 -4.89 -3.33 -16.51
N THR A 123 -4.03 -4.34 -16.44
CA THR A 123 -2.74 -4.30 -15.74
C THR A 123 -1.89 -3.14 -16.26
N ARG A 124 -1.00 -2.60 -15.42
CA ARG A 124 -0.16 -1.41 -15.63
C ARG A 124 -0.88 -0.05 -15.57
N ASN A 125 -2.21 -0.02 -15.43
CA ASN A 125 -2.90 1.25 -15.17
C ASN A 125 -2.69 1.73 -13.73
N VAL A 126 -2.53 3.04 -13.58
CA VAL A 126 -2.48 3.73 -12.28
C VAL A 126 -3.90 4.02 -11.81
N VAL A 127 -4.17 3.78 -10.54
CA VAL A 127 -5.46 4.01 -9.89
C VAL A 127 -5.29 4.75 -8.57
N ARG A 128 -6.23 5.62 -8.23
CA ARG A 128 -6.26 6.26 -6.91
C ARG A 128 -6.84 5.29 -5.88
N LEU A 129 -6.17 5.17 -4.74
CA LEU A 129 -6.66 4.42 -3.59
C LEU A 129 -7.39 5.36 -2.64
N ASP A 130 -8.64 5.02 -2.32
CA ASP A 130 -9.43 5.81 -1.37
C ASP A 130 -9.44 5.13 0.01
N LYS A 131 -9.55 3.81 0.03
CA LYS A 131 -9.64 2.99 1.25
C LYS A 131 -9.04 1.62 1.02
N CYS A 132 -8.33 1.07 2.00
CA CYS A 132 -7.84 -0.31 1.94
C CYS A 132 -8.19 -1.08 3.22
N LYS A 133 -8.85 -2.22 3.02
CA LYS A 133 -9.11 -3.28 4.01
C LYS A 133 -8.03 -4.35 3.90
N VAL A 134 -8.15 -5.43 4.67
CA VAL A 134 -7.18 -6.54 4.71
C VAL A 134 -6.87 -7.11 3.31
N ASN A 135 -7.90 -7.47 2.54
CA ASN A 135 -7.73 -8.12 1.22
C ASN A 135 -8.23 -7.29 0.04
N TRP A 136 -8.79 -6.12 0.29
CA TRP A 136 -9.53 -5.34 -0.70
C TRP A 136 -9.19 -3.86 -0.59
N CYS A 137 -9.04 -3.20 -1.73
CA CYS A 137 -8.89 -1.76 -1.80
C CYS A 137 -9.99 -1.17 -2.66
N PHE A 138 -10.58 -0.09 -2.17
CA PHE A 138 -11.48 0.75 -2.92
C PHE A 138 -10.66 1.70 -3.78
N ILE A 139 -10.85 1.56 -5.09
CA ILE A 139 -10.17 2.35 -6.11
C ILE A 139 -11.14 3.33 -6.75
N VAL A 140 -10.60 4.46 -7.18
CA VAL A 140 -11.31 5.47 -7.95
C VAL A 140 -10.59 5.68 -9.26
N ILE A 141 -11.30 5.41 -10.35
CA ILE A 141 -10.92 5.75 -11.73
C ILE A 141 -12.04 6.58 -12.34
N GLU A 142 -11.80 7.18 -13.51
CA GLU A 142 -12.76 8.10 -14.15
C GLU A 142 -14.16 7.48 -14.32
N LYS A 143 -14.22 6.21 -14.75
CA LYS A 143 -15.48 5.53 -15.08
C LYS A 143 -16.12 4.79 -13.89
N TYR A 144 -15.32 4.32 -12.94
CA TYR A 144 -15.77 3.41 -11.88
C TYR A 144 -15.18 3.76 -10.53
N LYS A 145 -15.98 3.54 -9.48
CA LYS A 145 -15.54 3.52 -8.08
C LYS A 145 -15.93 2.18 -7.49
N GLY A 146 -14.96 1.41 -7.03
CA GLY A 146 -15.24 0.04 -6.61
C GLY A 146 -14.04 -0.66 -5.98
N TRP A 147 -14.25 -1.91 -5.61
CA TRP A 147 -13.29 -2.74 -4.90
C TRP A 147 -12.51 -3.63 -5.86
N VAL A 148 -11.21 -3.67 -5.68
CA VAL A 148 -10.32 -4.65 -6.31
C VAL A 148 -9.57 -5.40 -5.21
N LYS A 149 -9.13 -6.62 -5.52
CA LYS A 149 -8.31 -7.36 -4.58
C LYS A 149 -6.96 -6.68 -4.40
N LYS A 150 -6.51 -6.58 -3.16
CA LYS A 150 -5.24 -5.97 -2.80
C LYS A 150 -4.05 -6.67 -3.43
N GLU A 151 -4.12 -8.00 -3.57
CA GLU A 151 -3.06 -8.81 -4.18
C GLU A 151 -2.77 -8.44 -5.66
N TYR A 152 -3.68 -7.70 -6.31
CA TYR A 152 -3.53 -7.22 -7.68
C TYR A 152 -3.00 -5.78 -7.75
N LEU A 153 -2.50 -5.24 -6.64
CA LEU A 153 -2.06 -3.86 -6.53
C LEU A 153 -0.61 -3.77 -6.09
N TRP A 154 0.14 -2.90 -6.73
CA TRP A 154 1.42 -2.40 -6.23
C TRP A 154 1.26 -0.93 -5.85
N GLY A 155 1.70 -0.52 -4.66
CA GLY A 155 1.34 0.79 -4.06
C GLY A 155 0.63 0.70 -2.70
N VAL A 156 0.46 -0.52 -2.19
CA VAL A 156 -0.12 -0.83 -0.87
C VAL A 156 0.55 -2.08 -0.31
N LYS A 157 0.90 -2.08 0.99
CA LYS A 157 1.48 -3.28 1.62
C LYS A 157 0.42 -4.33 1.91
N LYS A 158 0.83 -5.59 1.98
CA LYS A 158 -0.05 -6.75 2.24
C LYS A 158 -0.94 -6.55 3.48
N ASP A 159 -0.36 -6.07 4.57
CA ASP A 159 -0.98 -5.82 5.88
C ASP A 159 -1.54 -4.39 6.06
N GLU A 160 -1.28 -3.49 5.10
CA GLU A 160 -1.66 -2.08 5.23
C GLU A 160 -3.19 -1.91 5.16
N THR A 161 -3.75 -1.21 6.14
CA THR A 161 -5.14 -0.75 6.12
C THR A 161 -5.18 0.74 6.42
N PHE A 162 -6.05 1.47 5.74
CA PHE A 162 -6.23 2.91 5.94
C PHE A 162 -7.61 3.36 5.47
N ASN A 163 -8.05 4.52 5.98
CA ASN A 163 -9.39 5.09 5.75
C ASN A 163 -10.53 4.09 6.04
N VAL A 164 -10.29 3.19 6.99
CA VAL A 164 -11.28 2.29 7.58
C VAL A 164 -11.74 2.88 8.92
N GLY A 165 -13.04 2.83 9.19
CA GLY A 165 -13.56 3.24 10.50
C GLY A 165 -12.98 2.34 11.60
N TYR A 166 -12.80 2.87 12.80
CA TYR A 166 -12.14 2.17 13.91
C TYR A 166 -12.75 0.78 14.20
N PHE A 167 -14.07 0.65 14.12
CA PHE A 167 -14.78 -0.61 14.34
C PHE A 167 -15.00 -1.44 13.05
N GLN A 168 -14.53 -0.96 11.89
CA GLN A 168 -14.75 -1.64 10.60
C GLN A 168 -14.16 -3.05 10.62
N PHE A 169 -13.03 -3.26 11.27
CA PHE A 169 -12.41 -4.58 11.40
C PHE A 169 -13.34 -5.58 12.13
N ILE A 170 -13.98 -5.15 13.23
CA ILE A 170 -14.95 -5.97 13.97
C ILE A 170 -16.15 -6.29 13.08
N THR A 171 -16.67 -5.31 12.35
CA THR A 171 -17.80 -5.54 11.43
C THR A 171 -17.43 -6.49 10.30
N ASP A 172 -16.21 -6.38 9.74
CA ASP A 172 -15.75 -7.24 8.66
C ASP A 172 -15.57 -8.68 9.14
N LEU A 173 -15.01 -8.88 10.34
CA LEU A 173 -14.90 -10.20 10.98
C LEU A 173 -16.27 -10.83 11.25
N TYR A 174 -17.22 -10.06 11.76
CA TYR A 174 -18.58 -10.51 12.01
C TYR A 174 -19.24 -11.01 10.72
N TRP A 175 -19.18 -10.22 9.63
CA TRP A 175 -19.77 -10.60 8.34
C TRP A 175 -19.09 -11.81 7.71
N ILE A 176 -17.77 -11.95 7.82
CA ILE A 176 -17.05 -13.14 7.33
C ILE A 176 -17.50 -14.39 8.10
N SER A 177 -17.59 -14.32 9.43
CA SER A 177 -18.04 -15.43 10.27
C SER A 177 -19.49 -15.81 9.94
N LEU A 178 -20.38 -14.82 9.87
CA LEU A 178 -21.80 -15.02 9.57
C LEU A 178 -22.01 -15.66 8.19
N ASN A 179 -21.34 -15.15 7.14
CA ASN A 179 -21.45 -15.73 5.79
C ASN A 179 -20.94 -17.18 5.72
N LYS A 180 -19.88 -17.50 6.49
CA LYS A 180 -19.37 -18.87 6.58
C LYS A 180 -20.39 -19.79 7.26
N ILE A 181 -21.07 -19.32 8.31
CA ILE A 181 -22.14 -20.06 9.00
C ILE A 181 -23.34 -20.28 8.08
N ILE A 182 -23.82 -19.23 7.39
CA ILE A 182 -24.95 -19.33 6.45
C ILE A 182 -24.66 -20.35 5.34
N LYS A 183 -23.42 -20.40 4.83
CA LYS A 183 -23.01 -21.36 3.80
C LYS A 183 -22.86 -22.79 4.31
N ILE A 184 -22.78 -23.02 5.62
CA ILE A 184 -22.80 -24.36 6.23
C ILE A 184 -24.25 -24.83 6.46
N LEU A 185 -25.17 -23.89 6.69
CA LEU A 185 -26.58 -24.16 6.98
C LEU A 185 -27.46 -24.31 5.72
N ASN A 186 -26.94 -23.95 4.54
CA ASN A 186 -27.57 -24.12 3.23
C ASN A 186 -26.75 -25.10 2.38
#